data_AF-A0A452TES9-F1
#
_entry.id   AF-A0A452TES9-F1
#
_cell.length_a   1.000
_cell.length_b   1.000
_cell.length_c   1.000
_cell.angle_alpha   90.00
_cell.angle_beta   90.00
_cell.angle_gamma   90.00
#
_symmetry.space_group_name_H-M   'P 1'
#
loop_
_entity.id
_entity.type
_entity.pdbx_description
1 polymer ?
#
loop_
_entity_poly.entity_id
_entity_poly.type
_entity_poly.pdbx_seq_one_letter_code
_entity_poly.pdbx_strand_id
1 'polypeptide(L)' 'MLGTFPVCLADPRILKRRAHQLEVSALVLRQLPAHKFHLLVGYNETLLSPCYKRPVCLHLQTVPSKVVYKYT' A
#
# COMPACT_ATOMS: atom_id res chain seq x y z
N MET A 1 4.55 6.08 -4.01
CA MET A 1 4.40 4.69 -3.51
C MET A 1 5.74 4.00 -3.29
N LEU A 2 6.61 3.81 -4.30
CA LEU A 2 7.97 3.26 -4.05
C LEU A 2 8.81 4.18 -3.14
N GLY A 3 8.66 5.51 -3.27
CA GLY A 3 9.26 6.48 -2.36
C GLY A 3 8.49 6.75 -1.06
N THR A 4 7.25 6.26 -0.93
CA THR A 4 6.42 6.48 0.27
C THR A 4 6.60 5.37 1.31
N PHE A 5 6.99 4.18 0.86
CA PHE A 5 7.37 3.04 1.69
C PHE A 5 8.73 2.50 1.25
N PRO A 6 9.83 3.22 1.55
CA PRO A 6 11.13 2.99 0.92
C PRO A 6 11.75 1.61 1.24
N VAL A 7 11.32 0.92 2.30
CA VAL A 7 11.91 -0.39 2.70
C VAL A 7 10.83 -1.42 3.08
N CYS A 8 9.56 -1.02 3.16
CA CYS A 8 8.54 -1.87 3.78
C CYS A 8 7.71 -2.65 2.78
N LEU A 9 7.85 -2.43 1.48
CA LEU A 9 7.09 -3.17 0.47
C LEU A 9 7.67 -4.60 0.35
N ALA A 10 6.94 -5.59 0.83
CA ALA A 10 7.35 -6.99 0.74
C ALA A 10 7.21 -7.54 -0.70
N ASP A 11 6.19 -7.05 -1.41
CA ASP A 11 5.81 -7.50 -2.76
C ASP A 11 5.34 -6.31 -3.62
N PRO A 12 5.33 -6.46 -4.97
CA PRO A 12 4.78 -5.45 -5.86
C PRO A 12 3.32 -5.13 -5.51
N ARG A 13 2.97 -3.84 -5.59
CA ARG A 13 1.62 -3.34 -5.33
C ARG A 13 0.61 -3.99 -6.30
N ILE A 14 -0.55 -4.38 -5.76
CA ILE A 14 -1.66 -4.89 -6.55
C ILE A 14 -2.64 -3.73 -6.74
N LEU A 15 -2.88 -3.37 -7.99
CA LEU A 15 -3.83 -2.32 -8.34
C LEU A 15 -5.12 -2.96 -8.84
N LYS A 16 -6.19 -2.79 -8.09
CA LYS A 16 -7.54 -3.25 -8.44
C LYS A 16 -8.38 -2.04 -8.81
N ARG A 17 -9.12 -2.14 -9.90
CA ARG A 17 -10.06 -1.09 -10.30
C ARG A 17 -11.46 -1.66 -10.23
N ARG A 18 -12.26 -1.19 -9.27
CA ARG A 18 -13.64 -1.62 -9.07
C ARG A 18 -14.57 -0.49 -9.47
N ALA A 19 -15.11 -0.58 -10.68
CA ALA A 19 -15.92 0.47 -11.29
C ALA A 19 -15.24 1.87 -11.24
N HIS A 20 -15.79 2.79 -10.44
CA HIS A 20 -15.27 4.15 -10.26
C HIS A 20 -14.16 4.26 -9.19
N GLN A 21 -14.02 3.25 -8.34
CA GLN A 21 -13.09 3.25 -7.22
C GLN A 21 -11.77 2.59 -7.59
N LEU A 22 -10.67 3.20 -7.15
CA LEU A 22 -9.32 2.66 -7.29
C LEU A 22 -8.93 2.01 -5.95
N GLU A 23 -8.74 0.70 -5.94
CA GLU A 23 -8.26 -0.04 -4.79
C GLU A 23 -6.78 -0.36 -4.98
N VAL A 24 -5.95 0.13 -4.07
CA VAL A 24 -4.50 -0.14 -4.10
C VAL A 24 -4.18 -1.02 -2.89
N SER A 25 -3.82 -2.27 -3.15
CA SER A 25 -3.41 -3.22 -2.11
C SER A 25 -1.90 -3.33 -2.07
N ALA A 26 -1.31 -3.22 -0.87
CA ALA A 26 0.12 -3.38 -0.65
C ALA A 26 0.39 -4.35 0.50
N LEU A 27 1.36 -5.22 0.28
CA LEU A 27 1.94 -6.11 1.28
C LEU A 27 3.12 -5.40 1.94
N VAL A 28 3.03 -5.22 3.26
CA VAL A 28 3.95 -4.36 4.01
C VAL A 28 4.60 -5.11 5.18
N LEU A 29 5.89 -4.90 5.39
CA LEU A 29 6.66 -5.46 6.51
C LEU A 29 6.39 -4.69 7.81
N ARG A 30 6.33 -5.40 8.94
CA ARG A 30 6.11 -4.85 10.29
C ARG A 30 7.32 -4.10 10.88
N GLN A 31 8.03 -3.32 10.06
CA GLN A 31 9.21 -2.57 10.48
C GLN A 31 8.86 -1.21 11.11
N LEU A 32 7.68 -0.65 10.82
CA LEU A 32 7.21 0.61 11.41
C LEU A 32 6.08 0.41 12.41
N PRO A 33 5.93 1.34 13.37
CA PRO A 33 4.81 1.34 14.28
C PRO A 33 3.48 1.70 13.57
N ALA A 34 2.38 1.13 14.06
CA ALA A 34 1.05 1.20 13.44
C ALA A 34 0.56 2.64 13.15
N HIS A 35 0.88 3.60 14.01
CA HIS A 35 0.45 5.00 13.84
C HIS A 35 1.00 5.63 12.55
N LYS A 36 2.24 5.31 12.15
CA LYS A 36 2.82 5.83 10.91
C LYS A 36 2.14 5.24 9.68
N PHE A 37 1.67 3.99 9.77
CA PHE A 37 0.92 3.37 8.68
C PHE A 37 -0.42 4.07 8.47
N HIS A 38 -1.19 4.33 9.52
CA HIS A 38 -2.46 5.05 9.38
C HIS A 38 -2.28 6.46 8.81
N LEU A 39 -1.24 7.18 9.24
CA LEU A 39 -0.89 8.50 8.69
C LEU A 39 -0.57 8.42 7.19
N LEU A 40 0.29 7.47 6.79
CA LEU A 40 0.69 7.30 5.39
C LEU A 40 -0.49 6.85 4.51
N VAL A 41 -1.40 6.02 5.05
CA VAL A 41 -2.64 5.64 4.35
C VAL A 41 -3.48 6.87 4.07
N GLY A 42 -3.84 7.64 5.10
CA GLY A 42 -4.68 8.83 4.94
C GLY A 42 -4.02 9.90 4.05
N TYR A 43 -2.70 10.10 4.18
CA TYR A 43 -1.95 11.00 3.33
C TYR A 43 -2.03 10.61 1.85
N ASN A 44 -1.84 9.32 1.54
CA ASN A 44 -1.90 8.86 0.17
C ASN A 44 -3.33 8.87 -0.39
N GLU A 45 -4.36 8.50 0.38
CA GLU A 45 -5.74 8.57 -0.10
C GLU A 45 -6.14 10.02 -0.43
N THR A 46 -5.75 10.97 0.43
CA THR A 46 -6.03 12.40 0.24
C THR A 46 -5.26 12.99 -0.94
N LEU A 47 -4.02 12.55 -1.18
CA LEU A 47 -3.21 13.01 -2.31
C LEU A 47 -3.63 12.38 -3.65
N LEU A 48 -3.97 11.08 -3.64
CA LEU A 48 -4.29 10.34 -4.86
C LEU A 48 -5.71 10.62 -5.37
N SER A 49 -6.66 10.88 -4.47
CA SER A 49 -8.05 11.19 -4.85
C SER A 49 -8.18 12.38 -5.81
N PRO A 50 -7.58 13.56 -5.54
CA PRO A 50 -7.60 14.68 -6.47
C PRO A 50 -6.75 14.43 -7.72
N CYS A 51 -5.61 13.73 -7.60
CA CYS A 51 -4.76 13.41 -8.77
C CYS A 51 -5.48 12.53 -9.79
N TYR A 52 -6.24 11.53 -9.34
CA TYR A 52 -6.96 10.59 -10.21
C TYR A 52 -8.43 10.96 -10.44
N LYS A 53 -8.92 12.04 -9.82
CA LYS A 53 -10.32 12.50 -9.84
C LYS A 53 -11.33 11.40 -9.43
N ARG A 54 -10.89 10.46 -8.58
CA ARG A 54 -11.65 9.26 -8.20
C ARG A 54 -11.36 8.89 -6.75
N PRO A 55 -12.31 8.28 -6.03
CA PRO A 55 -12.07 7.79 -4.69
C PRO A 55 -11.03 6.66 -4.74
N VAL A 56 -9.95 6.82 -3.99
CA VAL A 56 -8.88 5.83 -3.84
C VAL A 56 -8.97 5.22 -2.45
N CYS A 57 -8.99 3.89 -2.38
CA CYS A 57 -8.91 3.15 -1.11
C CYS A 57 -7.64 2.33 -1.06
N LEU A 58 -6.90 2.47 0.04
CA LEU A 58 -5.66 1.76 0.29
C LEU A 58 -5.87 0.60 1.26
N HIS A 59 -5.54 -0.60 0.82
CA HIS A 59 -5.56 -1.81 1.64
C HIS A 59 -4.12 -2.22 1.99
N LEU A 60 -3.81 -2.21 3.29
CA LEU A 60 -2.52 -2.67 3.80
C LEU A 60 -2.65 -4.05 4.43
N GLN A 61 -1.85 -5.00 3.97
CA GLN A 61 -1.70 -6.31 4.62
C GLN A 61 -0.30 -6.39 5.22
N THR A 62 -0.20 -6.52 6.54
CA THR A 62 1.09 -6.65 7.20
C THR A 62 1.58 -8.09 7.22
N VAL A 63 2.83 -8.32 6.83
CA VAL A 63 3.50 -9.63 6.88
C VAL A 63 4.78 -9.50 7.73
N PRO A 64 5.13 -10.51 8.56
CA PRO A 64 6.34 -10.45 9.38
C PRO A 64 7.64 -10.48 8.58
N SER A 65 7.70 -11.26 7.49
CA SER A 65 8.88 -11.41 6.63
C SER A 65 8.48 -11.46 5.15
N LYS A 66 9.43 -11.20 4.24
CA LYS A 66 9.16 -11.33 2.80
C LYS A 66 8.75 -12.77 2.49
N VAL A 67 7.64 -12.93 1.77
CA VAL A 67 7.14 -14.25 1.39
C VAL A 67 8.02 -14.78 0.26
N VAL A 68 8.83 -15.80 0.52
CA VAL A 68 9.64 -16.46 -0.50
C VAL A 68 8.87 -17.67 -1.03
N TYR A 69 8.51 -17.64 -2.31
CA TYR A 69 7.78 -18.74 -2.93
C TYR A 69 8.70 -19.92 -3.28
N LYS A 70 9.91 -19.65 -3.78
CA LYS A 70 10.92 -20.64 -4.11
C LYS A 70 12.31 -20.09 -3.83
N TYR A 71 13.17 -20.93 -3.26
CA TYR A 71 14.61 -20.72 -3.21
C TYR A 71 15.18 -21.52 -4.39
N THR A 72 15.49 -20.83 -5.48
CA THR A 72 16.29 -21.39 -6.59
C THR A 72 17.75 -21.42 -6.19
#